data_AF-A0A538U2X6-F1
#
_entry.id   AF-A0A538U2X6-F1
#
_cell.length_a   1.000
_cell.length_b   1.000
_cell.length_c   1.000
_cell.angle_alpha   90.00
_cell.angle_beta   90.00
_cell.angle_gamma   90.00
#
_symmetry.space_group_name_H-M   'P 1'
#
loop_
_entity.id
_entity.type
_entity.pdbx_description
1 polymer ?
#
loop_
_entity_poly.entity_id
_entity_poly.type
_entity_poly.pdbx_seq_one_letter_code
_entity_poly.pdbx_strand_id
1 'polypeptide(L)'
;MRPDDNVAALAEFPQLGVMLDEERAPGVLERALDPHQRLRVARCRVTQLHYKPGSSCSVVMLAGLAPPGGTADDQIYHGTLFAASDKAARQAREAGSSNLIAPRVGPPFVWVPEWSVLLWAFPNDPRLHGLPAMVDAAGIVAS
;
A
#
# COMPACT_ATOMS: atom_id res chain seq x y z
N MET A 1 10.56 -2.26 -16.32
CA MET A 1 11.57 -2.73 -15.35
C MET A 1 12.32 -3.89 -15.99
N ARG A 2 13.65 -3.98 -15.85
CA ARG A 2 14.39 -5.10 -16.44
C ARG A 2 14.24 -6.33 -15.54
N PRO A 3 14.21 -7.56 -16.08
CA PRO A 3 14.11 -8.78 -15.27
C PRO A 3 15.15 -8.85 -14.14
N ASP A 4 16.36 -8.34 -14.37
CA ASP A 4 17.46 -8.37 -13.40
C ASP A 4 17.20 -7.50 -12.16
N ASP A 5 16.47 -6.38 -12.32
CA ASP A 5 16.13 -5.48 -11.21
C ASP A 5 15.18 -6.16 -10.22
N ASN A 6 14.32 -7.09 -10.70
CA ASN A 6 13.41 -7.85 -9.84
C ASN A 6 14.17 -8.85 -8.99
N VAL A 7 15.21 -9.50 -9.54
CA VAL A 7 16.01 -10.50 -8.80
C VAL A 7 16.78 -9.82 -7.66
N ALA A 8 17.41 -8.67 -7.93
CA ALA A 8 18.10 -7.91 -6.90
C ALA A 8 17.14 -7.37 -5.83
N ALA A 9 15.97 -6.86 -6.25
CA ALA A 9 14.94 -6.41 -5.30
C ALA A 9 14.43 -7.55 -4.41
N LEU A 10 14.21 -8.75 -4.96
CA LEU A 10 13.78 -9.92 -4.19
C LEU A 10 14.86 -10.44 -3.24
N ALA A 11 16.13 -10.29 -3.58
CA ALA A 11 17.23 -10.65 -2.68
C ALA A 11 17.31 -9.71 -1.46
N GLU A 12 17.13 -8.40 -1.67
CA GLU A 12 17.19 -7.40 -0.59
C GLU A 12 15.86 -7.27 0.18
N PHE A 13 14.74 -7.55 -0.48
CA PHE A 13 13.38 -7.52 0.07
C PHE A 13 12.65 -8.85 -0.21
N PRO A 14 13.00 -9.96 0.47
CA PRO A 14 12.40 -11.27 0.21
C PRO A 14 10.87 -11.30 0.34
N GLN A 15 10.32 -10.45 1.20
CA GLN A 15 8.89 -10.33 1.42
C GLN A 15 8.12 -9.74 0.22
N LEU A 16 8.82 -9.10 -0.72
CA LEU A 16 8.27 -8.69 -2.01
C LEU A 16 7.71 -9.91 -2.78
N GLY A 17 8.32 -11.09 -2.64
CA GLY A 17 7.83 -12.32 -3.28
C GLY A 17 6.40 -12.67 -2.88
N VAL A 18 6.04 -12.51 -1.59
CA VAL A 18 4.67 -12.72 -1.10
C VAL A 18 3.73 -11.61 -1.60
N MET A 19 4.25 -10.39 -1.71
CA MET A 19 3.46 -9.25 -2.17
C MET A 19 3.15 -9.29 -3.68
N LEU A 20 3.97 -10.01 -4.46
CA LEU A 20 3.77 -10.28 -5.88
C LEU A 20 2.92 -11.53 -6.15
N ASP A 21 2.65 -12.35 -5.15
CA ASP A 21 1.82 -13.54 -5.25
C ASP A 21 0.34 -13.15 -5.16
N GLU A 22 -0.35 -13.06 -6.30
CA GLU A 22 -1.74 -12.61 -6.38
C GLU A 22 -2.75 -13.54 -5.67
N GLU A 23 -2.37 -14.78 -5.36
CA GLU A 23 -3.22 -15.71 -4.61
C GLU A 23 -3.08 -15.50 -3.09
N ARG A 24 -1.87 -15.21 -2.62
CA ARG A 24 -1.58 -15.06 -1.18
C ARG A 24 -1.72 -13.62 -0.70
N ALA A 25 -1.42 -12.65 -1.55
CA ALA A 25 -1.35 -11.26 -1.15
C ALA A 25 -2.69 -10.69 -0.64
N PRO A 26 -3.86 -11.03 -1.21
CA PRO A 26 -5.14 -10.50 -0.73
C PRO A 26 -5.40 -10.82 0.74
N GLY A 27 -5.15 -12.06 1.17
CA GLY A 27 -5.38 -12.47 2.55
C GLY A 27 -4.43 -11.84 3.56
N VAL A 28 -3.21 -11.47 3.14
CA VAL A 28 -2.28 -10.72 4.01
C VAL A 28 -2.72 -9.26 4.13
N LEU A 29 -3.07 -8.63 3.00
CA LEU A 29 -3.55 -7.25 3.01
C LEU A 29 -4.85 -7.10 3.80
N GLU A 30 -5.78 -8.03 3.64
CA GLU A 30 -7.07 -8.02 4.34
C GLU A 30 -6.89 -7.98 5.87
N ARG A 31 -6.05 -8.87 6.40
CA ARG A 31 -5.74 -8.90 7.84
C ARG A 31 -5.10 -7.61 8.36
N ALA A 32 -4.29 -6.96 7.53
CA ALA A 32 -3.63 -5.71 7.90
C ALA A 32 -4.58 -4.50 7.82
N LEU A 33 -5.47 -4.45 6.83
CA LEU A 33 -6.42 -3.35 6.64
C LEU A 33 -7.52 -3.36 7.69
N ASP A 34 -8.03 -4.54 8.04
CA ASP A 34 -9.11 -4.70 9.00
C ASP A 34 -8.89 -5.96 9.86
N PRO A 35 -8.37 -5.80 11.09
CA PRO A 35 -8.22 -6.91 12.04
C PRO A 35 -9.54 -7.62 12.35
N HIS A 36 -10.69 -6.96 12.15
CA HIS A 36 -12.02 -7.54 12.33
C HIS A 36 -12.57 -8.21 11.05
N GLN A 37 -11.83 -8.17 9.94
CA GLN A 37 -12.12 -8.85 8.66
C GLN A 37 -13.53 -8.56 8.10
N ARG A 38 -14.02 -7.33 8.29
CA ARG A 38 -15.27 -6.83 7.71
C ARG A 38 -15.02 -6.31 6.29
N LEU A 39 -13.86 -5.71 6.06
CA LEU A 39 -13.40 -5.35 4.72
C LEU A 39 -12.82 -6.57 4.00
N ARG A 40 -13.28 -6.83 2.78
CA ARG A 40 -12.79 -7.92 1.93
C ARG A 40 -11.82 -7.40 0.87
N VAL A 41 -10.70 -8.08 0.67
CA VAL A 41 -9.77 -7.81 -0.44
C VAL A 41 -10.00 -8.83 -1.54
N ALA A 42 -10.75 -8.46 -2.58
CA ALA A 42 -11.12 -9.36 -3.68
C ALA A 42 -9.96 -9.62 -4.64
N ARG A 43 -9.06 -8.64 -4.79
CA ARG A 43 -7.86 -8.70 -5.64
C ARG A 43 -6.82 -7.75 -5.07
N CYS A 44 -5.54 -8.06 -5.20
CA CYS A 44 -4.50 -7.05 -5.10
C CYS A 44 -3.34 -7.41 -6.04
N ARG A 45 -2.77 -6.39 -6.69
CA ARG A 45 -1.61 -6.55 -7.57
C ARG A 45 -0.67 -5.37 -7.46
N VAL A 46 0.62 -5.64 -7.49
CA VAL A 46 1.65 -4.59 -7.64
C VAL A 46 1.67 -4.19 -9.11
N THR A 47 1.30 -2.94 -9.41
CA THR A 47 1.26 -2.40 -10.78
C THR A 47 2.57 -1.72 -11.15
N GLN A 48 3.32 -1.21 -10.17
CA GLN A 48 4.64 -0.62 -10.36
C GLN A 48 5.57 -1.01 -9.21
N LEU A 49 6.83 -1.27 -9.56
CA LEU A 49 7.91 -1.49 -8.61
C LEU A 49 9.07 -0.56 -9.00
N HIS A 50 9.52 0.24 -8.04
CA HIS A 50 10.66 1.13 -8.16
C HIS A 50 11.70 0.71 -7.13
N TYR A 51 12.81 0.15 -7.60
CA TYR A 51 13.91 -0.30 -6.77
C TYR A 51 15.19 0.45 -7.10
N LYS A 52 15.87 0.94 -6.06
CA LYS A 52 17.20 1.51 -6.12
C LYS A 52 18.07 0.78 -5.09
N PRO A 53 19.06 -0.03 -5.54
CA PRO A 53 19.91 -0.82 -4.66
C PRO A 53 20.52 -0.03 -3.50
N GLY A 54 20.43 -0.58 -2.28
CA GLY A 54 20.97 0.02 -1.06
C GLY A 54 20.32 1.34 -0.65
N SER A 55 19.20 1.74 -1.27
CA SER A 55 18.57 3.03 -1.04
C SER A 55 17.09 2.90 -0.74
N SER A 56 16.28 2.48 -1.71
CA SER A 56 14.83 2.44 -1.55
C SER A 56 14.16 1.39 -2.42
N CYS A 57 13.05 0.88 -1.92
CA CYS A 57 12.13 0.04 -2.68
C CYS A 57 10.72 0.55 -2.41
N SER A 58 10.01 0.92 -3.48
CA SER A 58 8.64 1.41 -3.40
C SER A 58 7.77 0.79 -4.48
N VAL A 59 6.49 0.68 -4.20
CA VAL A 59 5.51 0.06 -5.08
C VAL A 59 4.31 0.96 -5.29
N VAL A 60 3.60 0.72 -6.39
CA VAL A 60 2.20 1.09 -6.52
C VAL A 60 1.41 -0.21 -6.56
N MET A 61 0.38 -0.30 -5.73
CA MET A 61 -0.51 -1.45 -5.65
C MET A 61 -1.94 -1.01 -5.98
N LEU A 62 -2.64 -1.84 -6.74
CA LEU A 62 -4.09 -1.73 -6.91
C LEU A 62 -4.76 -2.84 -6.12
N ALA A 63 -5.71 -2.50 -5.26
CA ALA A 63 -6.50 -3.45 -4.49
C ALA A 63 -8.00 -3.22 -4.71
N GLY A 64 -8.74 -4.29 -4.96
CA GLY A 64 -10.20 -4.25 -5.01
C GLY A 64 -10.75 -4.52 -3.62
N LEU A 65 -11.33 -3.50 -2.99
CA LEU A 65 -11.80 -3.53 -1.61
C LEU A 65 -13.32 -3.53 -1.57
N ALA A 66 -13.91 -4.54 -0.95
CA ALA A 66 -15.36 -4.66 -0.77
C ALA A 66 -15.74 -4.47 0.70
N PRO A 67 -16.46 -3.39 1.06
CA PRO A 67 -16.97 -3.22 2.42
C PRO A 67 -18.11 -4.22 2.70
N PRO A 68 -18.52 -4.41 3.97
CA PRO A 68 -19.63 -5.29 4.32
C PRO A 68 -20.91 -4.98 3.53
N GLY A 69 -21.39 -5.96 2.77
CA GLY A 69 -22.61 -5.83 1.97
C GLY A 69 -22.49 -4.89 0.76
N GLY A 70 -21.30 -4.38 0.47
CA GLY A 70 -21.02 -3.52 -0.68
C GLY A 70 -20.30 -4.24 -1.81
N THR A 71 -20.22 -3.57 -2.96
CA THR A 71 -19.41 -4.02 -4.11
C THR A 71 -17.95 -3.62 -3.94
N ALA A 72 -17.04 -4.39 -4.55
CA ALA A 72 -15.63 -4.03 -4.57
C ALA A 72 -15.41 -2.73 -5.35
N ASP A 73 -14.63 -1.82 -4.77
CA ASP A 73 -14.11 -0.62 -5.43
C ASP A 73 -12.58 -0.66 -5.45
N ASP A 74 -11.98 -0.03 -6.45
CA ASP A 74 -10.53 -0.03 -6.62
C ASP A 74 -9.89 1.07 -5.77
N GLN A 75 -8.94 0.65 -4.93
CA GLN A 75 -8.09 1.55 -4.16
C GLN A 75 -6.64 1.42 -4.63
N ILE A 76 -6.03 2.56 -4.92
CA ILE A 76 -4.60 2.66 -5.23
C ILE A 76 -3.84 2.92 -3.94
N TYR A 77 -2.74 2.20 -3.75
CA TYR A 77 -1.81 2.38 -2.66
C TYR A 77 -0.41 2.73 -3.18
N HIS A 78 0.20 3.78 -2.61
CA HIS A 78 1.64 3.96 -2.67
C HIS A 78 2.29 3.20 -1.53
N GLY A 79 3.28 2.37 -1.81
CA GLY A 79 3.96 1.55 -0.82
C GLY A 79 5.45 1.88 -0.71
N THR A 80 5.98 1.92 0.51
CA THR A 80 7.43 1.94 0.77
C THR A 80 7.81 0.70 1.56
N LEU A 81 8.74 -0.10 1.01
CA LEU A 81 9.25 -1.32 1.61
C LEU A 81 10.50 -1.03 2.43
N PHE A 82 10.68 -1.79 3.50
CA PHE A 82 11.82 -1.72 4.38
C PHE A 82 12.48 -3.10 4.47
N ALA A 83 13.81 -3.15 4.35
CA ALA A 83 14.57 -4.38 4.54
C ALA A 83 14.54 -4.84 6.03
N ALA A 84 14.38 -3.88 6.95
CA ALA A 84 14.30 -4.12 8.39
C ALA A 84 12.95 -3.63 8.95
N SER A 85 12.26 -4.53 9.68
CA SER A 85 10.90 -4.29 10.19
C SER A 85 10.83 -3.24 11.31
N ASP A 86 11.90 -3.06 12.08
CA ASP A 86 11.99 -2.05 13.15
C ASP A 86 11.89 -0.61 12.61
N LYS A 87 12.53 -0.35 11.47
CA LYS A 87 12.45 0.92 10.75
C LYS A 87 11.03 1.17 10.23
N ALA A 88 10.39 0.13 9.69
CA ALA A 88 8.99 0.21 9.24
C ALA A 88 8.05 0.54 10.40
N ALA A 89 8.18 -0.15 11.54
CA ALA A 89 7.36 0.08 12.72
C ALA A 89 7.52 1.49 13.29
N ARG A 90 8.75 2.05 13.29
CA ARG A 90 8.98 3.44 13.70
C ARG A 90 8.28 4.43 12.77
N GLN A 91 8.48 4.29 11.45
CA GLN A 91 7.85 5.17 10.47
C GLN A 91 6.33 5.00 10.43
N ALA A 92 5.79 3.82 10.74
CA ALA A 92 4.36 3.58 10.86
C ALA A 92 3.72 4.46 11.94
N ARG A 93 4.39 4.60 13.09
CA ARG A 93 3.91 5.44 14.20
C ARG A 93 3.91 6.92 13.80
N GLU A 94 4.95 7.36 13.11
CA GLU A 94 5.05 8.73 12.60
C GLU A 94 3.95 9.02 11.57
N ALA A 95 3.80 8.15 10.56
CA ALA A 95 2.78 8.28 9.52
C ALA A 95 1.35 8.24 10.09
N GLY A 96 1.07 7.38 11.07
CA GLY A 96 -0.24 7.28 11.73
C GLY A 96 -0.66 8.53 12.51
N SER A 97 0.27 9.44 12.81
CA SER A 97 -0.03 10.73 13.46
C SER A 97 -0.31 11.88 12.49
N SER A 98 -0.23 11.64 11.19
CA SER A 98 -0.44 12.66 10.15
C SER A 98 -1.94 12.88 9.88
N ASN A 99 -2.32 14.11 9.51
CA ASN A 99 -3.65 14.40 8.99
C ASN A 99 -3.78 13.85 7.57
N LEU A 100 -4.34 12.65 7.44
CA LEU A 100 -4.59 11.98 6.17
C LEU A 100 -6.06 12.12 5.76
N ILE A 101 -6.31 12.19 4.45
CA ILE A 101 -7.66 12.21 3.88
C ILE A 101 -8.21 10.79 3.87
N ALA A 102 -9.43 10.62 4.39
CA ALA A 102 -10.13 9.35 4.32
C ALA A 102 -10.42 8.97 2.85
N PRO A 103 -9.95 7.81 2.38
CA PRO A 103 -10.33 7.31 1.06
C PRO A 103 -11.79 6.86 1.07
N ARG A 104 -12.35 6.63 -0.11
CA ARG A 104 -13.73 6.11 -0.27
C ARG A 104 -13.90 4.73 0.38
N VAL A 105 -12.86 3.89 0.36
CA VAL A 105 -12.87 2.55 0.93
C VAL A 105 -11.55 2.24 1.63
N GLY A 106 -11.66 1.61 2.81
CA GLY A 106 -10.50 1.22 3.62
C GLY A 106 -9.86 2.37 4.41
N PRO A 107 -8.80 2.08 5.17
CA PRO A 107 -8.05 3.08 5.91
C PRO A 107 -7.17 3.94 4.98
N PRO A 108 -6.90 5.22 5.35
CA PRO A 108 -6.02 6.11 4.58
C PRO A 108 -4.56 5.65 4.57
N PHE A 109 -4.18 4.83 5.54
CA PHE A 109 -2.84 4.32 5.75
C PHE A 109 -2.90 2.95 6.42
N VAL A 110 -2.00 2.05 6.04
CA VAL A 110 -1.82 0.77 6.70
C VAL A 110 -0.35 0.39 6.75
N TRP A 111 0.10 -0.10 7.90
CA TRP A 111 1.34 -0.85 8.01
C TRP A 111 1.02 -2.33 7.85
N VAL A 112 1.71 -3.02 6.95
CA VAL A 112 1.61 -4.47 6.78
C VAL A 112 2.91 -5.11 7.30
N PRO A 113 2.92 -5.62 8.55
CA PRO A 113 4.14 -6.13 9.19
C PRO A 113 4.80 -7.28 8.41
N GLU A 114 4.01 -8.21 7.89
CA GLU A 114 4.45 -9.38 7.12
C GLU A 114 5.21 -9.00 5.85
N TRP A 115 4.93 -7.82 5.31
CA TRP A 115 5.60 -7.27 4.14
C TRP A 115 6.62 -6.19 4.48
N SER A 116 6.76 -5.85 5.77
CA SER A 116 7.57 -4.72 6.23
C SER A 116 7.38 -3.50 5.32
N VAL A 117 6.11 -3.18 5.02
CA VAL A 117 5.72 -2.13 4.06
C VAL A 117 4.72 -1.20 4.71
N LEU A 118 4.85 0.07 4.38
CA LEU A 118 3.87 1.10 4.69
C LEU A 118 3.12 1.43 3.42
N LEU A 119 1.78 1.40 3.46
CA LEU A 119 0.91 1.69 2.33
C LEU A 119 0.06 2.92 2.64
N TRP A 120 0.10 3.90 1.75
CA TRP A 120 -0.75 5.10 1.79
C TRP A 120 -1.81 4.99 0.71
N ALA A 121 -3.07 5.03 1.09
CA ALA A 121 -4.19 5.02 0.16
C ALA A 121 -4.22 6.37 -0.58
N PHE A 122 -4.35 6.35 -1.90
CA PHE A 122 -4.65 7.55 -2.67
C PHE A 122 -5.83 8.32 -2.06
N PRO A 123 -5.74 9.66 -1.89
CA PRO A 123 -4.70 10.57 -2.42
C PRO A 123 -3.53 10.87 -1.45
N ASN A 124 -3.25 10.02 -0.46
CA ASN A 124 -2.30 10.31 0.63
C ASN A 124 -0.82 9.98 0.35
N ASP A 125 -0.36 9.96 -0.90
CA ASP A 125 1.05 9.67 -1.19
C ASP A 125 1.96 10.72 -0.50
N PRO A 126 2.85 10.30 0.43
CA PRO A 126 3.68 11.22 1.20
C PRO A 126 4.72 11.96 0.34
N ARG A 127 4.95 11.55 -0.91
CA ARG A 127 5.84 12.24 -1.85
C ARG A 127 5.10 13.30 -2.68
N LEU A 128 3.77 13.28 -2.67
CA LEU A 128 2.91 14.13 -3.49
C LEU A 128 1.99 14.98 -2.59
N HIS A 129 2.57 15.82 -1.74
CA HIS A 129 1.82 16.63 -0.76
C HIS A 129 0.70 17.51 -1.36
N GLY A 130 0.82 17.91 -2.64
CA GLY A 130 -0.20 18.69 -3.34
C GLY A 130 -1.34 17.84 -3.95
N LEU A 131 -1.18 16.52 -4.03
CA LEU A 131 -2.15 15.63 -4.66
C LEU A 131 -3.54 15.70 -4.01
N PRO A 132 -3.69 15.65 -2.67
CA PRO A 132 -4.94 15.97 -1.99
C PRO A 132 -5.72 17.16 -2.58
N ALA A 133 -5.08 18.32 -2.68
CA ALA A 133 -5.70 19.55 -3.15
C ALA A 133 -6.07 19.51 -4.64
N MET A 134 -5.26 18.82 -5.46
CA MET A 134 -5.53 18.65 -6.89
C MET A 134 -6.75 17.76 -7.13
N VAL A 135 -6.90 16.71 -6.35
CA VAL A 135 -7.98 15.73 -6.50
C VAL A 135 -9.30 16.31 -5.97
N ASP A 136 -9.25 17.14 -4.93
CA ASP A 136 -10.38 17.95 -4.45
C ASP A 136 -10.83 18.97 -5.51
N ALA A 137 -9.90 19.75 -6.06
CA ALA A 137 -10.19 20.71 -7.12
C ALA A 137 -10.79 20.05 -8.39
N ALA A 138 -10.47 18.78 -8.65
CA ALA A 138 -11.01 18.01 -9.76
C ALA A 138 -12.33 17.27 -9.43
N GLY A 139 -12.79 17.30 -8.17
CA GLY A 139 -14.00 16.59 -7.72
C GLY A 139 -13.88 15.06 -7.72
N ILE A 140 -12.68 14.52 -7.53
CA ILE A 140 -12.39 13.08 -7.66
C ILE A 140 -12.44 12.36 -6.29
N VAL A 141 -12.30 13.06 -5.16
CA VAL A 141 -12.45 12.46 -3.81
C VAL A 141 -13.92 12.48 -3.36
N ALA A 142 -14.36 11.44 -2.64
CA ALA A 142 -15.67 11.45 -2.00
C ALA A 142 -15.72 12.54 -0.92
N SER A 143 -16.66 13.47 -1.05
CA SER A 143 -17.05 14.44 -0.02
C SER A 143 -17.77 13.76 1.14
#